data_AF-A0A661PA72-F1
#
_entry.id   AF-A0A661PA72-F1
#
_cell.length_a   1.000
_cell.length_b   1.000
_cell.length_c   1.000
_cell.angle_alpha   90.00
_cell.angle_beta   90.00
_cell.angle_gamma   90.00
#
_symmetry.space_group_name_H-M   'P 1'
#
loop_
_entity.id
_entity.type
_entity.pdbx_description
1 polymer ?
#
loop_
_entity_poly.entity_id
_entity_poly.type
_entity_poly.pdbx_seq_one_letter_code
_entity_poly.pdbx_strand_id
1 'polypeptide(L)'
;HENTVIRNNIVAQQSSVGVLLLNAKSTSGVTLDHNLWFMPDVPEPFNWGGGEVFTHEAWVAAAGQGQGDVVADPAFAGATWDLDAASYRLIESSPAIDTGTPVDGLTIDFDWGLRPAGDGYDLGAYEYGAEPNPDGGVPQPPDGGTGTGGQGASTSGASSYPHDTGGCGCRVARLAGLRIDWLALAGLALCARGRRRPRRRLWLLLRADPPI
;
A
#
# COMPACT_ATOMS: atom_id res chain seq x y z
N HIS A 1 21.00 -2.75 -13.34
CA HIS A 1 20.72 -3.23 -11.97
C HIS A 1 21.43 -4.56 -11.80
N GLU A 2 21.87 -4.89 -10.59
CA GLU A 2 22.57 -6.15 -10.33
C GLU A 2 21.77 -6.91 -9.28
N ASN A 3 21.24 -8.08 -9.66
CA ASN A 3 20.51 -9.01 -8.80
C ASN A 3 19.37 -8.37 -7.98
N THR A 4 18.65 -7.41 -8.57
CA THR A 4 17.49 -6.79 -7.91
C THR A 4 16.29 -7.71 -8.02
N VAL A 5 15.61 -7.99 -6.91
CA VAL A 5 14.37 -8.78 -6.91
C VAL A 5 13.25 -7.93 -6.32
N ILE A 6 12.16 -7.80 -7.08
CA ILE A 6 10.93 -7.10 -6.68
C ILE A 6 9.83 -8.17 -6.61
N ARG A 7 9.46 -8.56 -5.40
CA ARG A 7 8.39 -9.53 -5.13
C ARG A 7 7.61 -9.16 -3.89
N ASN A 8 6.40 -9.68 -3.77
CA ASN A 8 5.42 -9.40 -2.74
C ASN A 8 5.11 -7.90 -2.58
N ASN A 9 5.09 -7.14 -3.68
CA ASN A 9 4.69 -5.73 -3.65
C ASN A 9 3.28 -5.57 -4.20
N ILE A 10 2.58 -4.55 -3.72
CA ILE A 10 1.38 -4.02 -4.38
C ILE A 10 1.78 -2.70 -5.03
N VAL A 11 1.61 -2.59 -6.34
CA VAL A 11 1.84 -1.38 -7.12
C VAL A 11 0.53 -0.96 -7.74
N ALA A 12 -0.10 0.04 -7.14
CA ALA A 12 -1.44 0.49 -7.48
C ALA A 12 -1.47 1.98 -7.86
N GLN A 13 -2.19 2.30 -8.92
CA GLN A 13 -2.47 3.65 -9.41
C GLN A 13 -3.88 3.70 -10.01
N GLN A 14 -4.78 4.55 -9.51
CA GLN A 14 -6.12 4.70 -10.10
C GLN A 14 -6.19 5.83 -11.14
N SER A 15 -5.24 6.77 -11.17
CA SER A 15 -5.26 7.85 -12.14
C SER A 15 -3.89 8.06 -12.78
N SER A 16 -3.82 7.97 -14.11
CA SER A 16 -3.31 9.07 -14.95
C SER A 16 -3.02 8.63 -16.39
N VAL A 17 -3.32 9.55 -17.32
CA VAL A 17 -2.77 9.54 -18.68
C VAL A 17 -1.29 9.93 -18.59
N GLY A 18 -0.39 9.06 -19.05
CA GLY A 18 1.03 9.37 -19.16
C GLY A 18 1.93 8.87 -18.00
N VAL A 19 1.42 8.02 -17.13
CA VAL A 19 2.21 7.29 -16.12
C VAL A 19 2.15 5.79 -16.41
N LEU A 20 3.20 5.07 -16.02
CA LEU A 20 3.32 3.62 -16.14
C LEU A 20 3.55 3.03 -14.73
N LEU A 21 3.04 1.83 -14.47
CA LEU A 21 3.36 1.08 -13.26
C LEU A 21 4.82 0.60 -13.27
N LEU A 22 5.30 0.18 -14.43
CA LEU A 22 6.68 -0.23 -14.64
C LEU A 22 7.29 0.55 -15.79
N ASN A 23 8.45 1.15 -15.56
CA ASN A 23 9.23 1.81 -16.60
C ASN A 23 10.69 1.36 -16.54
N ALA A 24 10.96 0.20 -17.14
CA ALA A 24 12.26 -0.43 -17.15
C ALA A 24 13.02 -0.10 -18.44
N LYS A 25 13.86 0.95 -18.41
CA LYS A 25 14.73 1.32 -19.55
C LYS A 25 15.91 0.36 -19.78
N SER A 26 16.17 -0.52 -18.83
CA SER A 26 17.11 -1.63 -18.89
C SER A 26 16.41 -2.83 -18.29
N THR A 27 16.70 -4.03 -18.75
CA THR A 27 15.95 -5.26 -18.41
C THR A 27 16.83 -6.34 -17.78
N SER A 28 18.14 -6.12 -17.70
CA SER A 28 19.13 -7.11 -17.28
C SER A 28 19.50 -6.99 -15.81
N GLY A 29 19.30 -8.06 -15.02
CA GLY A 29 19.69 -8.12 -13.59
C GLY A 29 18.58 -7.71 -12.62
N VAL A 30 17.33 -7.72 -13.09
CA VAL A 30 16.13 -7.51 -12.28
C VAL A 30 15.20 -8.71 -12.45
N THR A 31 14.60 -9.16 -11.37
CA THR A 31 13.53 -10.15 -11.35
C THR A 31 12.29 -9.51 -10.74
N LEU A 32 11.18 -9.53 -11.47
CA LEU A 32 9.87 -9.11 -10.98
C LEU A 32 8.92 -10.29 -11.04
N ASP A 33 8.41 -10.71 -9.89
CA ASP A 33 7.48 -11.83 -9.80
C ASP A 33 6.70 -11.78 -8.48
N HIS A 34 5.51 -12.39 -8.42
CA HIS A 34 4.61 -12.34 -7.27
C HIS A 34 4.37 -10.90 -6.77
N ASN A 35 3.97 -9.99 -7.65
CA ASN A 35 3.49 -8.65 -7.29
C ASN A 35 2.04 -8.47 -7.72
N LEU A 36 1.31 -7.58 -7.04
CA LEU A 36 -0.01 -7.14 -7.48
C LEU A 36 0.12 -5.82 -8.23
N TRP A 37 -0.42 -5.78 -9.45
CA TRP A 37 -0.43 -4.61 -10.32
C TRP A 37 -1.85 -4.11 -10.54
N PHE A 38 -2.11 -2.84 -10.20
CA PHE A 38 -3.43 -2.25 -10.39
C PHE A 38 -3.35 -0.89 -11.06
N MET A 39 -3.73 -0.81 -12.33
CA MET A 39 -3.90 0.46 -13.05
C MET A 39 -5.04 0.33 -14.08
N PRO A 40 -6.31 0.38 -13.64
CA PRO A 40 -7.44 0.03 -14.49
C PRO A 40 -7.63 0.97 -15.69
N ASP A 41 -7.15 2.21 -15.58
CA ASP A 41 -7.33 3.24 -16.61
C ASP A 41 -6.26 3.21 -17.72
N VAL A 42 -5.21 2.39 -17.59
CA VAL A 42 -4.12 2.29 -18.57
C VAL A 42 -3.97 0.84 -19.02
N PRO A 43 -4.35 0.52 -20.28
CA PRO A 43 -4.29 -0.86 -20.80
C PRO A 43 -2.87 -1.44 -20.87
N GLU A 44 -1.87 -0.59 -21.11
CA GLU A 44 -0.48 -0.99 -21.31
C GLU A 44 0.46 -0.28 -20.32
N PRO A 45 0.38 -0.58 -19.01
CA PRO A 45 1.09 0.19 -18.00
C PRO A 45 2.55 -0.26 -17.79
N PHE A 46 3.10 -1.14 -18.63
CA PHE A 46 4.45 -1.68 -18.51
C PHE A 46 5.31 -1.23 -19.69
N ASN A 47 6.32 -0.40 -19.47
CA ASN A 47 7.42 -0.20 -20.42
C ASN A 47 8.59 -1.11 -20.06
N TRP A 48 9.03 -1.89 -21.04
CA TRP A 48 10.13 -2.84 -20.90
C TRP A 48 11.14 -2.64 -22.04
N GLY A 49 12.39 -2.35 -21.69
CA GLY A 49 13.45 -2.08 -22.67
C GLY A 49 13.48 -0.63 -23.21
N GLY A 50 12.65 0.27 -22.69
CA GLY A 50 12.73 1.71 -22.97
C GLY A 50 12.08 2.18 -24.27
N GLY A 51 11.28 1.35 -24.94
CA GLY A 51 10.68 1.69 -26.24
C GLY A 51 9.23 1.24 -26.45
N GLU A 52 8.86 0.07 -25.94
CA GLU A 52 7.52 -0.50 -26.11
C GLU A 52 6.77 -0.55 -24.78
N VAL A 53 5.45 -0.35 -24.86
CA VAL A 53 4.53 -0.53 -23.73
C VAL A 53 3.73 -1.81 -23.94
N PHE A 54 3.39 -2.48 -22.85
CA PHE A 54 2.79 -3.81 -22.84
C PHE A 54 1.61 -3.86 -21.88
N THR A 55 0.60 -4.66 -22.23
CA THR A 55 -0.31 -5.24 -21.23
C THR A 55 0.50 -6.11 -20.27
N HIS A 56 -0.05 -6.43 -19.08
CA HIS A 56 0.64 -7.35 -18.16
C HIS A 56 0.96 -8.69 -18.82
N GLU A 57 -0.01 -9.31 -19.51
CA GLU A 57 0.18 -10.60 -20.20
C GLU A 57 1.30 -10.53 -21.26
N ALA A 58 1.31 -9.47 -22.08
CA ALA A 58 2.35 -9.31 -23.09
C ALA A 58 3.73 -9.03 -22.47
N TRP A 59 3.77 -8.31 -21.34
CA TRP A 59 5.01 -8.10 -20.59
C TRP A 59 5.54 -9.41 -20.00
N VAL A 60 4.69 -10.25 -19.39
CA VAL A 60 5.09 -11.57 -18.87
C VAL A 60 5.71 -12.43 -19.98
N ALA A 61 5.09 -12.44 -21.16
CA ALA A 61 5.60 -13.17 -22.32
C ALA A 61 6.95 -12.62 -22.82
N ALA A 62 7.10 -11.28 -22.87
CA ALA A 62 8.32 -10.63 -23.35
C ALA A 62 9.49 -10.72 -22.34
N ALA A 63 9.20 -10.62 -21.04
CA ALA A 63 10.19 -10.61 -19.98
C ALA A 63 10.52 -12.02 -19.46
N GLY A 64 9.63 -13.00 -19.66
CA GLY A 64 9.81 -14.37 -19.17
C GLY A 64 9.69 -14.51 -17.64
N GLN A 65 9.02 -13.57 -16.97
CA GLN A 65 8.84 -13.48 -15.51
C GLN A 65 7.45 -12.94 -15.17
N GLY A 66 7.08 -12.90 -13.89
CA GLY A 66 5.79 -12.36 -13.46
C GLY A 66 4.65 -13.38 -13.52
N GLN A 67 4.94 -14.67 -13.61
CA GLN A 67 3.92 -15.73 -13.65
C GLN A 67 3.13 -15.84 -12.35
N GLY A 68 3.72 -15.41 -11.22
CA GLY A 68 3.04 -15.34 -9.93
C GLY A 68 2.32 -14.01 -9.66
N ASP A 69 2.36 -13.07 -10.59
CA ASP A 69 1.73 -11.76 -10.40
C ASP A 69 0.20 -11.84 -10.41
N VAL A 70 -0.41 -10.86 -9.73
CA VAL A 70 -1.86 -10.65 -9.69
C VAL A 70 -2.18 -9.31 -10.36
N VAL A 71 -3.22 -9.26 -11.19
CA VAL A 71 -3.70 -8.01 -11.82
C VAL A 71 -5.15 -7.77 -11.42
N ALA A 72 -5.35 -7.03 -10.33
CA ALA A 72 -6.67 -6.79 -9.75
C ALA A 72 -6.65 -5.59 -8.79
N ASP A 73 -7.82 -5.11 -8.37
CA ASP A 73 -7.93 -4.10 -7.30
C ASP A 73 -7.39 -4.72 -5.99
N PRO A 74 -6.43 -4.06 -5.29
CA PRO A 74 -5.89 -4.58 -4.05
C PRO A 74 -6.90 -4.59 -2.88
N ALA A 75 -8.07 -3.96 -3.01
CA ALA A 75 -9.11 -3.89 -1.99
C ALA A 75 -8.53 -3.41 -0.64
N PHE A 76 -8.01 -2.19 -0.65
CA PHE A 76 -7.51 -1.54 0.55
C PHE A 76 -8.64 -1.09 1.48
N ALA A 77 -8.37 -1.04 2.79
CA ALA A 77 -9.33 -0.62 3.81
C ALA A 77 -9.69 0.87 3.72
N GLY A 78 -8.71 1.72 3.36
CA GLY A 78 -8.94 3.13 3.11
C GLY A 78 -9.15 3.42 1.62
N ALA A 79 -9.58 4.64 1.31
CA ALA A 79 -9.47 5.12 -0.06
C ALA A 79 -7.97 5.12 -0.43
N THR A 80 -7.62 4.56 -1.59
CA THR A 80 -6.26 4.24 -2.07
C THR A 80 -5.25 5.42 -2.09
N TRP A 81 -5.65 6.62 -1.66
CA TRP A 81 -4.90 7.87 -1.74
C TRP A 81 -4.88 8.66 -0.43
N ASP A 82 -5.46 8.11 0.63
CA ASP A 82 -5.20 8.62 1.97
C ASP A 82 -3.74 8.30 2.32
N LEU A 83 -3.01 9.30 2.83
CA LEU A 83 -1.62 9.16 3.21
C LEU A 83 -1.45 8.51 4.59
N ASP A 84 -2.56 8.15 5.24
CA ASP A 84 -2.55 7.28 6.42
C ASP A 84 -2.08 5.87 6.03
N ALA A 85 -1.01 5.41 6.66
CA ALA A 85 -0.45 4.10 6.41
C ALA A 85 -1.49 2.98 6.62
N ALA A 86 -2.41 3.13 7.58
CA ALA A 86 -3.46 2.14 7.85
C ALA A 86 -4.45 1.98 6.68
N SER A 87 -4.52 2.97 5.79
CA SER A 87 -5.36 2.91 4.60
C SER A 87 -4.90 1.86 3.60
N TYR A 88 -3.65 1.40 3.66
CA TYR A 88 -3.11 0.36 2.77
C TYR A 88 -3.23 -1.06 3.33
N ARG A 89 -3.89 -1.25 4.49
CA ARG A 89 -4.24 -2.59 4.98
C ARG A 89 -5.24 -3.24 4.03
N LEU A 90 -5.16 -4.56 3.91
CA LEU A 90 -6.06 -5.36 3.08
C LEU A 90 -7.42 -5.56 3.78
N ILE A 91 -8.50 -5.66 3.01
CA ILE A 91 -9.78 -6.18 3.50
C ILE A 91 -9.96 -7.64 3.05
N GLU A 92 -10.93 -8.34 3.64
CA GLU A 92 -11.20 -9.78 3.41
C GLU A 92 -11.35 -10.16 1.93
N SER A 93 -11.85 -9.26 1.08
CA SER A 93 -12.04 -9.51 -0.36
C SER A 93 -10.78 -9.28 -1.20
N SER A 94 -9.63 -8.98 -0.58
CA SER A 94 -8.42 -8.65 -1.32
C SER A 94 -7.85 -9.87 -2.05
N PRO A 95 -7.50 -9.73 -3.34
CA PRO A 95 -6.82 -10.79 -4.08
C PRO A 95 -5.33 -10.89 -3.72
N ALA A 96 -4.82 -10.02 -2.85
CA ALA A 96 -3.46 -10.08 -2.34
C ALA A 96 -3.28 -11.10 -1.21
N ILE A 97 -4.38 -11.56 -0.60
CA ILE A 97 -4.35 -12.48 0.55
C ILE A 97 -3.85 -13.86 0.12
N ASP A 98 -2.91 -14.43 0.86
CA ASP A 98 -2.32 -15.77 0.67
C ASP A 98 -1.72 -16.03 -0.74
N THR A 99 -1.33 -14.99 -1.47
CA THR A 99 -0.77 -15.10 -2.84
C THR A 99 0.72 -14.73 -2.94
N GLY A 100 1.32 -14.31 -1.84
CA GLY A 100 2.74 -14.01 -1.73
C GLY A 100 3.61 -15.25 -1.55
N THR A 101 4.92 -15.01 -1.52
CA THR A 101 5.95 -16.05 -1.34
C THR A 101 6.81 -15.77 -0.10
N PRO A 102 7.39 -16.80 0.54
CA PRO A 102 8.32 -16.55 1.65
C PRO A 102 9.53 -15.72 1.19
N VAL A 103 9.93 -14.76 2.02
CA VAL A 103 11.15 -13.95 1.84
C VAL A 103 11.99 -14.07 3.10
N ASP A 104 13.20 -14.63 2.96
CA ASP A 104 14.10 -14.84 4.09
C ASP A 104 14.38 -13.55 4.85
N GLY A 105 14.15 -13.58 6.17
CA GLY A 105 14.36 -12.45 7.07
C GLY A 105 13.22 -11.42 7.11
N LEU A 106 12.18 -11.55 6.28
CA LEU A 106 10.98 -10.70 6.33
C LEU A 106 9.90 -11.38 7.18
N THR A 107 10.05 -11.29 8.49
CA THR A 107 9.20 -12.00 9.47
C THR A 107 8.06 -11.16 10.03
N ILE A 108 8.02 -9.87 9.71
CA ILE A 108 7.00 -8.93 10.17
C ILE A 108 6.55 -8.01 9.03
N ASP A 109 5.33 -7.50 9.14
CA ASP A 109 4.73 -6.54 8.22
C ASP A 109 5.01 -5.09 8.66
N PHE A 110 4.42 -4.12 7.96
CA PHE A 110 4.61 -2.70 8.24
C PHE A 110 4.08 -2.26 9.61
N ASP A 111 3.12 -2.99 10.18
CA ASP A 111 2.55 -2.72 11.51
C ASP A 111 3.12 -3.63 12.59
N TRP A 112 4.28 -4.24 12.30
CA TRP A 112 5.01 -5.15 13.17
C TRP A 112 4.26 -6.46 13.49
N GLY A 113 3.20 -6.77 12.75
CA GLY A 113 2.50 -8.04 12.82
C GLY A 113 3.33 -9.16 12.18
N LEU A 114 3.11 -10.41 12.60
CA LEU A 114 3.87 -11.56 12.08
C LEU A 114 3.53 -11.85 10.61
N ARG A 115 4.53 -12.33 9.86
CA ARG A 115 4.37 -12.89 8.52
C ARG A 115 4.81 -14.36 8.49
N PRO A 116 4.00 -15.28 7.92
CA PRO A 116 2.64 -15.06 7.47
C PRO A 116 1.65 -14.97 8.65
N ALA A 117 0.49 -14.37 8.41
CA ALA A 117 -0.68 -14.51 9.28
C ALA A 117 -1.75 -15.31 8.51
N GLY A 118 -2.18 -16.44 9.06
CA GLY A 118 -3.09 -17.34 8.35
C GLY A 118 -2.36 -18.42 7.54
N ASP A 119 -2.85 -18.71 6.33
CA ASP A 119 -2.48 -19.89 5.55
C ASP A 119 -1.29 -19.64 4.59
N GLY A 120 -1.01 -18.39 4.24
CA GLY A 120 0.04 -17.98 3.31
C GLY A 120 0.54 -16.56 3.58
N TYR A 121 1.53 -16.13 2.79
CA TYR A 121 2.02 -14.75 2.84
C TYR A 121 1.13 -13.87 1.97
N ASP A 122 0.88 -12.64 2.40
CA ASP A 122 0.17 -11.68 1.58
C ASP A 122 1.10 -10.89 0.65
N LEU A 123 0.56 -10.42 -0.48
CA LEU A 123 1.23 -9.41 -1.29
C LEU A 123 1.12 -8.04 -0.60
N GLY A 124 2.20 -7.27 -0.64
CA GLY A 124 2.24 -5.91 -0.11
C GLY A 124 2.92 -5.77 1.24
N ALA A 125 2.69 -4.61 1.85
CA ALA A 125 3.36 -4.17 3.07
C ALA A 125 2.66 -4.64 4.35
N TYR A 126 1.37 -4.98 4.27
CA TYR A 126 0.56 -5.42 5.39
C TYR A 126 0.14 -6.86 5.20
N GLU A 127 -0.01 -7.57 6.32
CA GLU A 127 -0.50 -8.93 6.36
C GLU A 127 -1.93 -8.94 6.96
N TYR A 128 -2.88 -9.48 6.22
CA TYR A 128 -4.27 -9.56 6.62
C TYR A 128 -4.41 -10.48 7.84
N GLY A 129 -5.12 -10.01 8.86
CA GLY A 129 -5.31 -10.75 10.10
C GLY A 129 -4.08 -10.78 11.03
N ALA A 130 -2.98 -10.10 10.68
CA ALA A 130 -1.89 -9.90 11.61
C ALA A 130 -2.27 -8.88 12.71
N GLU A 131 -1.98 -9.23 13.96
CA GLU A 131 -2.16 -8.32 15.10
C GLU A 131 -0.99 -7.33 15.14
N PRO A 132 -1.25 -6.01 15.19
CA PRO A 132 -0.20 -4.99 15.28
C PRO A 132 0.66 -5.18 16.53
N ASN A 133 1.98 -4.99 16.41
CA ASN A 133 2.88 -4.97 17.56
C ASN A 133 3.50 -3.58 17.76
N PRO A 134 2.80 -2.66 18.45
CA PRO A 134 3.24 -1.27 18.59
C PRO A 134 4.55 -1.12 19.39
N ASP A 135 4.95 -2.15 20.14
CA ASP A 135 6.20 -2.13 20.90
C ASP A 135 7.43 -2.40 20.01
N GLY A 136 7.23 -2.73 18.72
CA GLY A 136 8.29 -2.96 17.73
C GLY A 136 9.16 -4.18 18.02
N GLY A 137 8.83 -4.94 19.06
CA GLY A 137 9.44 -6.23 19.32
C GLY A 137 9.06 -7.22 18.22
N VAL A 138 9.91 -8.22 17.96
CA VAL A 138 9.44 -9.39 17.20
C VAL A 138 8.32 -10.03 18.04
N PRO A 139 7.07 -10.12 17.55
CA PRO A 139 6.03 -10.81 18.29
C PRO A 139 6.50 -12.22 18.56
N GLN A 140 6.60 -12.59 19.84
CA GLN A 140 6.99 -13.95 20.20
C GLN A 140 5.83 -14.88 19.78
N PRO A 141 6.09 -16.06 19.20
CA PRO A 141 5.04 -17.07 19.03
C PRO A 141 4.29 -17.23 20.35
N PRO A 142 2.97 -17.51 20.34
CA PRO A 142 2.23 -17.73 21.58
C PRO A 142 3.00 -18.74 22.42
N ASP A 143 3.62 -18.27 23.49
CA ASP A 143 3.99 -19.12 24.59
C ASP A 143 2.69 -19.81 24.98
N GLY A 144 2.64 -21.14 24.90
CA GLY A 144 1.43 -21.95 25.05
C GLY A 144 0.75 -21.86 26.44
N GLY A 145 0.86 -20.73 27.13
CA GLY A 145 0.09 -20.34 28.28
C GLY A 145 -1.37 -20.17 27.90
N THR A 146 -2.16 -21.16 28.26
CA THR A 146 -3.61 -21.06 28.31
C THR A 146 -4.03 -19.89 29.21
N GLY A 147 -4.37 -18.75 28.61
CA GLY A 147 -4.86 -17.58 29.33
C GLY A 147 -6.34 -17.72 29.69
N THR A 148 -6.65 -18.49 30.72
CA THR A 148 -7.92 -18.32 31.46
C THR A 148 -7.88 -16.98 32.19
N GLY A 149 -8.94 -16.17 32.05
CA GLY A 149 -9.04 -14.84 32.64
C GLY A 149 -8.81 -14.81 34.15
N GLY A 150 -8.28 -13.68 34.64
CA GLY A 150 -8.13 -13.44 36.07
C GLY A 150 -7.39 -12.15 36.37
N GLN A 151 -8.11 -11.20 36.96
CA GLN A 151 -7.61 -9.92 37.44
C GLN A 151 -6.46 -10.07 38.44
N GLY A 152 -5.45 -9.21 38.28
CA GLY A 152 -4.69 -8.52 39.34
C GLY A 152 -4.07 -9.34 40.47
N ALA A 153 -2.73 -9.40 40.49
CA ALA A 153 -1.96 -9.10 41.71
C ALA A 153 -0.47 -9.00 41.36
N SER A 154 0.08 -7.82 41.61
CA SER A 154 1.52 -7.60 41.73
C SER A 154 2.09 -8.43 42.89
N THR A 155 3.03 -9.33 42.60
CA THR A 155 4.02 -9.76 43.59
C THR A 155 5.33 -10.07 42.90
N SER A 156 6.30 -9.23 43.25
CA SER A 156 7.73 -9.24 42.98
C SER A 156 8.42 -10.61 43.07
N GLY A 157 9.19 -10.94 42.03
CA GLY A 157 10.31 -11.87 42.07
C GLY A 157 11.48 -11.29 41.30
N ALA A 158 12.48 -10.78 42.01
CA ALA A 158 13.66 -10.10 41.47
C ALA A 158 14.69 -11.09 40.89
N SER A 159 15.31 -10.73 39.76
CA SER A 159 16.62 -11.27 39.35
C SER A 159 17.41 -10.23 38.53
N SER A 160 18.20 -9.45 39.27
CA SER A 160 19.52 -8.87 38.93
C SER A 160 19.81 -8.31 37.52
N TYR A 161 19.66 -6.99 37.37
CA TYR A 161 20.67 -6.15 36.69
C TYR A 161 20.80 -4.82 37.45
N PRO A 162 22.01 -4.25 37.65
CA PRO A 162 22.22 -3.08 38.50
C PRO A 162 21.83 -1.80 37.75
N HIS A 163 20.91 -1.03 38.33
CA HIS A 163 20.60 0.32 37.86
C HIS A 163 21.32 1.32 38.77
N ASP A 164 22.28 2.05 38.20
CA ASP A 164 22.95 3.16 38.87
C ASP A 164 21.96 4.30 39.18
N THR A 165 22.22 4.91 40.32
CA THR A 165 21.41 5.86 41.05
C THR A 165 21.05 7.14 40.29
N GLY A 166 19.77 7.53 40.34
CA GLY A 166 19.32 8.86 39.90
C GLY A 166 17.80 9.02 39.88
N GLY A 167 17.13 8.91 41.04
CA GLY A 167 15.70 9.16 41.17
C GLY A 167 15.33 10.64 41.17
N CYS A 168 14.18 10.96 40.55
CA CYS A 168 13.21 12.04 40.83
C CYS A 168 12.14 11.92 39.71
N GLY A 169 10.89 11.46 39.87
CA GLY A 169 9.98 11.63 40.98
C GLY A 169 9.05 12.83 40.76
N CYS A 170 8.16 12.81 39.75
CA CYS A 170 7.05 13.78 39.64
C CYS A 170 5.79 13.17 38.98
N ARG A 171 4.91 12.75 39.89
CA ARG A 171 3.44 12.63 39.87
C ARG A 171 2.65 13.04 38.62
N VAL A 172 1.76 12.12 38.25
CA VAL A 172 0.60 12.28 37.36
C VAL A 172 -0.31 13.41 37.83
N ALA A 173 -0.66 14.34 36.93
CA ALA A 173 -1.87 15.14 37.01
C ALA A 173 -2.74 14.80 35.79
N ARG A 174 -3.87 14.13 36.04
CA ARG A 174 -4.95 13.98 35.07
C ARG A 174 -5.59 15.35 34.85
N LEU A 175 -5.60 15.84 33.62
CA LEU A 175 -6.55 16.87 33.20
C LEU A 175 -7.65 16.22 32.38
N ALA A 176 -8.85 16.33 32.92
CA ALA A 176 -10.09 15.88 32.34
C ALA A 176 -10.48 16.73 31.13
N GLY A 177 -11.02 16.05 30.12
CA GLY A 177 -12.18 16.45 29.34
C GLY A 177 -12.15 17.80 28.62
N LEU A 178 -12.05 17.73 27.28
CA LEU A 178 -12.73 18.69 26.41
C LEU A 178 -13.44 17.91 25.30
N ARG A 179 -14.78 17.93 25.35
CA ARG A 179 -15.66 17.50 24.28
C ARG A 179 -15.56 18.52 23.14
N ILE A 180 -15.45 18.05 21.91
CA ILE A 180 -15.60 18.90 20.73
C ILE A 180 -16.96 18.58 20.14
N ASP A 181 -17.87 19.53 20.32
CA ASP A 181 -19.28 19.45 19.94
C ASP A 181 -19.45 19.57 18.42
N TRP A 182 -20.30 18.69 17.89
CA TRP A 182 -20.89 18.76 16.56
C TRP A 182 -22.03 19.80 16.56
N LEU A 183 -21.90 20.88 15.78
CA LEU A 183 -23.06 21.65 15.30
C LEU A 183 -22.76 22.23 13.90
N ALA A 184 -23.56 21.78 12.93
CA ALA A 184 -23.68 22.34 11.60
C ALA A 184 -24.46 23.68 11.63
N LEU A 185 -24.22 24.56 10.65
CA LEU A 185 -25.28 25.23 9.87
C LEU A 185 -24.73 26.04 8.69
N ALA A 186 -25.55 26.08 7.65
CA ALA A 186 -25.30 26.49 6.27
C ALA A 186 -25.33 28.02 6.03
N GLY A 187 -24.79 28.43 4.87
CA GLY A 187 -24.98 29.77 4.29
C GLY A 187 -24.65 29.82 2.80
N LEU A 188 -25.67 29.75 1.95
CA LEU A 188 -25.66 29.94 0.50
C LEU A 188 -25.38 31.42 0.11
N ALA A 189 -24.66 31.68 -0.98
CA ALA A 189 -25.18 32.41 -2.17
C ALA A 189 -24.07 32.94 -3.13
N LEU A 190 -24.36 32.75 -4.42
CA LEU A 190 -23.65 33.18 -5.64
C LEU A 190 -23.44 34.70 -5.75
N CYS A 191 -22.35 35.13 -6.42
CA CYS A 191 -22.42 35.77 -7.76
C CYS A 191 -21.05 36.17 -8.36
N ALA A 192 -20.75 35.54 -9.50
CA ALA A 192 -20.32 36.14 -10.77
C ALA A 192 -19.03 37.00 -10.88
N ARG A 193 -18.01 36.47 -11.58
CA ARG A 193 -17.55 36.89 -12.94
C ARG A 193 -16.08 36.48 -13.19
N GLY A 194 -15.89 35.32 -13.83
CA GLY A 194 -14.62 34.95 -14.49
C GLY A 194 -14.88 34.65 -15.96
N ARG A 195 -14.46 35.56 -16.86
CA ARG A 195 -14.76 35.54 -18.30
C ARG A 195 -14.22 34.28 -18.99
N ARG A 196 -15.10 33.47 -19.58
CA ARG A 196 -14.73 32.48 -20.60
C ARG A 196 -14.38 33.20 -21.92
N ARG A 197 -13.20 32.90 -22.50
CA ARG A 197 -12.90 33.20 -23.91
C ARG A 197 -12.96 31.89 -24.72
N PRO A 198 -13.81 31.78 -25.75
CA PRO A 198 -13.75 30.65 -26.67
C PRO A 198 -12.76 30.97 -27.80
N ARG A 199 -11.75 30.12 -28.01
CA ARG A 199 -11.00 30.11 -29.28
C ARG A 199 -11.71 29.17 -30.24
N ARG A 200 -12.47 29.77 -31.16
CA ARG A 200 -12.93 29.14 -32.39
C ARG A 200 -11.72 28.91 -33.30
N ARG A 201 -11.54 27.69 -33.82
CA ARG A 201 -10.93 27.48 -35.14
C ARG A 201 -11.74 26.41 -35.88
N LEU A 202 -12.60 26.94 -36.75
CA LEU A 202 -13.26 26.25 -37.85
C LEU A 202 -12.41 26.53 -39.10
N TRP A 203 -11.99 25.48 -39.80
CA TRP A 203 -11.62 25.47 -41.24
C TRP A 203 -11.85 24.02 -41.68
N LEU A 204 -13.08 23.64 -42.03
CA LEU A 204 -13.68 23.65 -43.37
C LEU A 204 -12.84 22.91 -44.42
N LEU A 205 -13.35 21.71 -44.78
CA LEU A 205 -13.00 20.92 -45.96
C LEU A 205 -13.06 21.75 -47.24
N LEU A 206 -12.07 21.58 -48.12
CA LEU A 206 -12.21 21.87 -49.54
C LEU A 206 -11.67 20.67 -50.34
N ARG A 207 -12.57 19.98 -51.06
CA ARG A 207 -12.22 19.10 -52.18
C ARG A 207 -11.83 19.96 -53.38
N ALA A 208 -10.81 19.53 -54.13
CA ALA A 208 -10.65 19.80 -55.56
C ALA A 208 -9.59 18.85 -56.17
N ASP A 209 -10.03 17.90 -57.00
CA ASP A 209 -9.25 17.43 -58.18
C ASP A 209 -9.36 18.52 -59.27
N PRO A 210 -8.39 18.75 -60.20
CA PRO A 210 -8.19 17.95 -61.45
C PRO A 210 -6.76 18.12 -62.09
N PRO A 211 -6.54 18.06 -63.43
CA PRO A 211 -6.68 17.00 -64.46
C PRO A 211 -5.29 16.41 -64.88
N ILE A 212 -5.12 15.28 -65.58
CA ILE A 212 -5.42 14.89 -66.98
C ILE A 212 -5.31 13.35 -67.04
#